data_AF-A0A3B9I6Z6-F1
#
_entry.id   AF-A0A3B9I6Z6-F1
#
_cell.length_a   1.000
_cell.length_b   1.000
_cell.length_c   1.000
_cell.angle_alpha   90.00
_cell.angle_beta   90.00
_cell.angle_gamma   90.00
#
_symmetry.space_group_name_H-M   'P 1'
#
loop_
_entity.id
_entity.type
_entity.pdbx_description
1 polymer ?
#
loop_
_entity_poly.entity_id
_entity_poly.type
_entity_poly.pdbx_seq_one_letter_code
_entity_poly.pdbx_strand_id
1 'polypeptide(L)'
;QCPYYPCHFPGQDCTFCYCPFNPCEDERTGGEWICGSGGRKGWSCMDCCLIHESWVAQQVLDVLLVHDDLNEGLKAAWHSVISQYL
;
A
#
# COMPACT_ATOMS: atom_id res chain seq x y z
N GLN A 1 -17.36 5.80 -9.57
CA GLN A 1 -16.12 6.48 -9.98
C GLN A 1 -15.44 6.98 -8.70
N CYS A 2 -14.14 6.73 -8.51
CA CYS A 2 -13.45 7.16 -7.28
C CYS A 2 -13.39 8.70 -7.23
N PRO A 3 -13.83 9.35 -6.14
CA PRO A 3 -13.80 10.81 -6.03
C PRO A 3 -12.37 11.37 -5.84
N TYR A 4 -11.38 10.52 -5.54
CA TYR A 4 -9.99 10.89 -5.26
C TYR A 4 -9.02 10.56 -6.40
N TYR A 5 -9.51 10.49 -7.64
CA TYR A 5 -8.69 10.24 -8.84
C TYR A 5 -7.54 11.27 -8.95
N PRO A 6 -6.29 10.89 -9.29
CA PRO A 6 -5.90 9.69 -10.03
C PRO A 6 -5.68 8.41 -9.20
N CYS A 7 -6.28 7.32 -9.67
CA CYS A 7 -6.00 5.94 -9.27
C CYS A 7 -4.81 5.38 -10.09
N HIS A 8 -4.06 4.42 -9.57
CA HIS A 8 -3.00 3.69 -10.29
C HIS A 8 -3.53 2.95 -11.53
N PHE A 9 -4.71 2.33 -11.46
CA PHE A 9 -5.31 1.63 -12.61
C PHE A 9 -6.85 1.67 -12.65
N PRO A 10 -7.49 1.45 -13.83
CA PRO A 10 -8.94 1.36 -13.94
C PRO A 10 -9.51 0.19 -13.16
N GLY A 11 -10.50 0.45 -12.30
CA GLY A 11 -11.18 -0.60 -11.52
C GLY A 11 -10.49 -0.98 -10.20
N GLN A 12 -9.42 -0.28 -9.82
CA GLN A 12 -8.72 -0.54 -8.57
C GLN A 12 -9.60 -0.36 -7.33
N ASP A 13 -9.29 -1.12 -6.27
CA ASP A 13 -9.88 -0.93 -4.95
C ASP A 13 -9.30 0.33 -4.26
N CYS A 14 -10.20 1.19 -3.78
CA CYS A 14 -9.85 2.45 -3.13
C CYS A 14 -10.18 2.45 -1.62
N THR A 15 -10.42 1.28 -1.02
CA THR A 15 -10.57 1.13 0.45
C THR A 15 -9.42 1.81 1.17
N PHE A 16 -8.20 1.65 0.65
CA PHE A 16 -7.03 2.41 1.01
C PHE A 16 -6.67 3.40 -0.10
N CYS A 17 -7.30 4.58 -0.11
CA CYS A 17 -6.98 5.64 -1.08
C CYS A 17 -5.49 6.06 -1.03
N TYR A 18 -4.88 5.97 0.16
CA TYR A 18 -3.43 6.02 0.35
C TYR A 18 -2.97 4.68 0.89
N CYS A 19 -1.88 4.14 0.33
CA CYS A 19 -1.29 2.92 0.83
C CYS A 19 -0.85 3.14 2.30
N PRO A 20 -1.37 2.35 3.25
CA PRO A 20 -1.07 2.54 4.67
C PRO A 20 0.35 2.07 5.03
N PHE A 21 1.03 1.41 4.09
CA PHE A 21 2.40 0.93 4.23
C PHE A 21 3.44 1.89 3.63
N ASN A 22 3.04 3.04 3.09
CA ASN A 22 3.98 3.97 2.48
C ASN A 22 4.74 4.79 3.55
N PRO A 23 6.09 4.90 3.50
CA PRO A 23 6.99 4.17 2.59
C PRO A 23 7.22 2.73 3.04
N CYS A 24 7.09 1.78 2.12
CA CYS A 24 7.32 0.36 2.43
C CYS A 24 8.77 -0.05 2.20
N GLU A 25 9.48 0.69 1.33
CA GLU A 25 10.89 0.46 0.99
C GLU A 25 11.20 -0.95 0.47
N ASP A 26 10.19 -1.63 -0.09
CA ASP A 26 10.30 -2.97 -0.67
C ASP A 26 10.10 -2.93 -2.19
N GLU A 27 11.18 -3.07 -2.95
CA GLU A 27 11.17 -3.00 -4.41
C GLU A 27 10.35 -4.12 -5.07
N ARG A 28 10.06 -5.22 -4.36
CA ARG A 28 9.19 -6.31 -4.87
C ARG A 28 7.75 -5.86 -5.07
N THR A 29 7.35 -4.78 -4.39
CA THR A 29 6.02 -4.18 -4.55
C THR A 29 5.89 -3.39 -5.86
N GLY A 30 6.99 -3.21 -6.61
CA GLY A 30 7.08 -2.24 -7.70
C GLY A 30 7.45 -0.83 -7.23
N GLY A 31 7.67 -0.62 -5.94
CA GLY A 31 8.18 0.65 -5.43
C GLY A 31 9.66 0.88 -5.77
N GLU A 32 10.07 2.14 -5.82
CA GLU A 32 11.44 2.53 -6.19
C GLU A 32 11.93 3.79 -5.46
N TRP A 33 13.25 3.90 -5.31
CA TRP A 33 13.89 5.14 -4.85
C TRP A 33 14.06 6.13 -6.03
N ILE A 34 13.32 7.23 -5.98
CA ILE A 34 13.39 8.29 -6.98
C ILE A 34 14.27 9.46 -6.49
N CYS A 35 14.95 10.12 -7.43
CA CYS A 35 15.72 11.33 -7.16
C CYS A 35 14.99 12.57 -7.70
N GLY A 36 14.57 13.47 -6.82
CA GLY A 36 13.90 14.71 -7.21
C GLY A 36 14.86 15.71 -7.85
N SER A 37 14.29 16.75 -8.46
CA SER A 37 15.00 17.82 -9.19
C SER A 37 16.04 18.61 -8.36
N GLY A 38 16.01 18.51 -7.03
CA GLY A 38 17.00 19.09 -6.13
C GLY A 38 18.01 18.09 -5.52
N GLY A 39 18.09 16.86 -6.05
CA GLY A 39 18.97 15.81 -5.53
C GLY A 39 18.46 15.09 -4.27
N ARG A 40 17.24 15.42 -3.81
CA ARG A 40 16.59 14.73 -2.68
C ARG A 40 16.08 13.36 -3.13
N LYS A 41 16.47 12.31 -2.40
CA LYS A 41 15.90 10.97 -2.58
C LYS A 41 14.54 10.86 -1.88
N GLY A 42 13.59 10.19 -2.53
CA GLY A 42 12.30 9.83 -1.96
C GLY A 42 11.89 8.44 -2.42
N TRP A 43 11.05 7.77 -1.64
CA TRP A 43 10.47 6.49 -2.01
C TRP A 43 9.17 6.72 -2.81
N SER A 44 8.99 5.99 -3.90
CA SER A 44 7.80 6.01 -4.75
C SER A 44 7.13 4.64 -4.71
N CYS A 45 5.85 4.59 -4.35
CA CYS A 45 5.00 3.40 -4.48
C CYS A 45 4.07 3.47 -5.71
N MET A 46 4.34 4.35 -6.69
CA MET A 46 3.38 4.64 -7.77
C MET A 46 3.03 3.42 -8.63
N ASP A 47 3.94 2.46 -8.76
CA ASP A 47 3.71 1.22 -9.52
C ASP A 47 3.24 0.04 -8.63
N CYS A 48 2.94 0.29 -7.35
CA CYS A 48 2.39 -0.72 -6.46
C CYS A 48 0.87 -0.86 -6.62
N CYS A 49 0.46 -2.04 -7.09
CA CYS A 49 -0.96 -2.39 -7.26
C CYS A 49 -1.51 -3.28 -6.14
N LEU A 50 -0.63 -3.91 -5.34
CA LEU A 50 -1.02 -5.03 -4.47
C LEU A 50 -2.11 -4.65 -3.44
N ILE A 51 -1.99 -3.51 -2.76
CA ILE A 51 -2.99 -3.05 -1.77
C ILE A 51 -4.31 -2.60 -2.41
N HIS A 52 -4.32 -2.43 -3.73
CA HIS A 52 -5.49 -2.03 -4.51
C HIS A 52 -6.21 -3.21 -5.17
N GLU A 53 -5.74 -4.45 -4.96
CA GLU A 53 -6.53 -5.65 -5.26
C GLU A 53 -7.58 -5.84 -4.16
N SER A 54 -8.87 -5.97 -4.52
CA SER A 54 -9.97 -5.99 -3.54
C SER A 54 -9.84 -7.08 -2.48
N TRP A 55 -9.35 -8.27 -2.84
CA TRP A 55 -9.14 -9.34 -1.86
C TRP A 55 -7.97 -9.06 -0.92
N VAL A 56 -6.95 -8.31 -1.35
CA VAL A 56 -5.85 -7.90 -0.47
C VAL A 56 -6.31 -6.78 0.45
N ALA A 57 -7.01 -5.78 -0.08
CA ALA A 57 -7.57 -4.69 0.70
C ALA A 57 -8.49 -5.20 1.81
N GLN A 58 -9.36 -6.16 1.51
CA GLN A 58 -10.23 -6.78 2.51
C GLN A 58 -9.42 -7.52 3.59
N GLN A 59 -8.44 -8.35 3.22
CA GLN A 59 -7.62 -9.08 4.20
C GLN A 59 -6.84 -8.12 5.11
N VAL A 60 -6.29 -7.03 4.57
CA VAL A 60 -5.62 -6.01 5.37
C VAL A 60 -6.61 -5.34 6.33
N LEU A 61 -7.81 -4.98 5.86
CA LEU A 61 -8.85 -4.39 6.70
C LEU A 61 -9.27 -5.34 7.83
N ASP A 62 -9.43 -6.64 7.54
CA ASP A 62 -9.79 -7.66 8.53
C ASP A 62 -8.74 -7.76 9.65
N VAL A 63 -7.45 -7.71 9.30
CA VAL A 63 -6.37 -7.65 10.30
C VAL A 63 -6.48 -6.36 11.11
N LEU A 64 -6.64 -5.20 10.47
CA LEU A 64 -6.74 -3.93 11.20
C LEU A 64 -7.92 -3.88 12.18
N LEU A 65 -9.05 -4.50 11.86
CA LEU A 65 -10.25 -4.52 12.71
C LEU A 65 -10.10 -5.34 13.99
N VAL A 66 -9.16 -6.29 14.04
CA VAL A 66 -8.93 -7.14 15.23
C VAL A 66 -7.79 -6.63 16.12
N HIS A 67 -7.09 -5.58 15.70
CA HIS A 67 -6.01 -4.96 16.47
C HIS A 67 -6.47 -3.63 17.08
N ASP A 68 -6.32 -3.50 18.41
CA ASP A 68 -6.63 -2.26 19.13
C ASP A 68 -5.64 -1.12 18.82
N ASP A 69 -4.40 -1.47 18.43
CA ASP A 69 -3.36 -0.51 18.02
C ASP A 69 -3.13 -0.58 16.51
N LEU A 70 -3.23 0.58 15.86
CA LEU A 70 -3.08 0.70 14.41
C LEU A 70 -1.67 0.34 13.93
N ASN A 71 -0.62 0.71 14.66
CA ASN A 71 0.75 0.42 14.23
C ASN A 71 1.05 -1.07 14.31
N GLU A 72 0.60 -1.73 15.39
CA GLU A 72 0.70 -3.19 15.52
C GLU A 72 -0.15 -3.90 14.46
N GLY A 73 -1.37 -3.39 14.18
CA GLY A 73 -2.21 -3.89 13.11
C GLY A 73 -1.57 -3.79 11.72
N LEU A 74 -0.92 -2.66 11.42
CA LEU A 74 -0.22 -2.47 10.15
C LEU A 74 1.00 -3.37 10.01
N LYS A 75 1.80 -3.55 11.07
CA LYS A 75 2.90 -4.51 11.06
C LYS A 75 2.39 -5.93 10.85
N ALA A 76 1.33 -6.32 11.56
CA ALA A 76 0.71 -7.62 11.42
C ALA A 76 0.21 -7.84 9.99
N ALA A 77 -0.54 -6.89 9.43
CA ALA A 77 -1.07 -6.97 8.07
C ALA A 77 0.04 -7.05 7.00
N TRP A 78 1.14 -6.33 7.19
CA TRP A 78 2.29 -6.44 6.29
C TRP A 78 2.88 -7.85 6.27
N HIS A 79 3.07 -8.45 7.44
CA HIS A 79 3.68 -9.78 7.55
C HIS A 79 2.72 -10.93 7.18
N SER A 80 1.45 -10.84 7.58
CA SER A 80 0.48 -11.92 7.39
C SER A 80 -0.22 -11.89 6.03
N VAL A 81 -0.35 -10.72 5.41
CA VAL A 81 -1.05 -10.55 4.12
C VAL A 81 -0.05 -10.13 3.04
N ILE A 82 0.54 -8.94 3.14
CA ILE A 82 1.32 -8.35 2.03
C ILE A 82 2.51 -9.23 1.65
N SER A 83 3.31 -9.65 2.63
CA SER A 83 4.53 -10.43 2.41
C SER A 83 4.29 -11.81 1.79
N GLN A 84 3.05 -12.31 1.78
CA GLN A 84 2.70 -13.59 1.15
C GLN A 84 2.62 -13.50 -0.39
N TYR A 85 2.51 -12.28 -0.91
CA TYR A 85 2.34 -12.00 -2.35
C TYR A 85 3.55 -11.30 -2.99
N LEU A 86 4.68 -11.19 -2.25
CA LEU A 86 5.94 -10.56 -2.68
C LEU A 86 7.06 -11.58 -2.88
#